data_AF-A0A662E8Z4-F1
#
_entry.id   AF-A0A662E8Z4-F1
#
_cell.length_a   1.000
_cell.length_b   1.000
_cell.length_c   1.000
_cell.angle_alpha   90.00
_cell.angle_beta   90.00
_cell.angle_gamma   90.00
#
_symmetry.space_group_name_H-M   'P 1'
#
loop_
_entity.id
_entity.type
_entity.pdbx_description
1 polymer ?
#
loop_
_entity_poly.entity_id
_entity_poly.type
_entity_poly.pdbx_seq_one_letter_code
_entity_poly.pdbx_strand_id
1 'polypeptide(L)'
;MVTQTEDTLTYTPTELEEMEMPYRAPEGGKIILDEIIGHSRWSVDHYFVFQLATDYEDEAWAGSYSVGATESQDQGPWDYQDEIEFKRVYRGTKVTEIWEKR
;
A
#
# COMPACT_ATOMS: atom_id res chain seq x y z
N MET A 1 -13.99 -4.13 12.99
CA MET A 1 -14.72 -5.32 12.47
C MET A 1 -14.28 -5.42 11.02
N VAL A 2 -13.41 -6.37 10.69
CA VAL A 2 -12.90 -6.52 9.31
C VAL A 2 -14.02 -7.06 8.42
N THR A 3 -14.44 -6.28 7.42
CA THR A 3 -15.36 -6.75 6.38
C THR A 3 -14.56 -7.17 5.15
N GLN A 4 -14.30 -8.46 5.02
CA GLN A 4 -13.70 -9.00 3.80
C GLN A 4 -14.80 -9.28 2.79
N THR A 5 -14.78 -8.57 1.67
CA THR A 5 -15.50 -8.96 0.45
C THR A 5 -14.48 -9.52 -0.55
N GLU A 6 -14.88 -10.39 -1.47
CA GLU A 6 -14.01 -11.29 -2.27
C GLU A 6 -12.77 -10.64 -2.94
N ASP A 7 -12.74 -9.32 -3.10
CA ASP A 7 -11.67 -8.55 -3.75
C ASP A 7 -11.23 -7.29 -2.97
N THR A 8 -11.76 -7.04 -1.77
CA THR A 8 -11.47 -5.82 -1.00
C THR A 8 -11.23 -6.15 0.47
N LEU A 9 -10.12 -5.62 1.00
CA LEU A 9 -9.81 -5.59 2.42
C LEU A 9 -10.00 -4.18 2.94
N THR A 10 -10.61 -4.07 4.11
CA THR A 10 -10.95 -2.79 4.71
C THR A 10 -10.44 -2.75 6.14
N TYR A 11 -9.72 -1.68 6.49
CA TYR A 11 -9.18 -1.45 7.83
C TYR A 11 -9.47 -0.02 8.29
N THR A 12 -9.54 0.16 9.60
CA THR A 12 -9.51 1.50 10.21
C THR A 12 -8.06 1.98 10.37
N PRO A 13 -7.81 3.31 10.45
CA PRO A 13 -6.47 3.85 10.70
C PRO A 13 -5.82 3.28 11.96
N THR A 14 -6.61 3.08 13.01
CA THR A 14 -6.14 2.52 14.28
C THR A 14 -5.66 1.09 14.13
N GLU A 15 -6.39 0.23 13.41
CA GLU A 15 -5.94 -1.15 13.13
C GLU A 15 -4.63 -1.16 12.34
N LEU A 16 -4.47 -0.25 11.38
CA LEU A 16 -3.23 -0.15 10.59
C LEU A 16 -2.05 0.38 11.42
N GLU A 17 -2.28 1.32 12.33
CA GLU A 17 -1.27 1.85 13.25
C GLU A 17 -0.79 0.77 14.24
N GLU A 18 -1.71 -0.02 14.80
CA GLU A 18 -1.38 -1.15 15.67
C GLU A 18 -0.53 -2.20 14.95
N MET A 19 -0.71 -2.34 13.63
CA MET A 19 0.07 -3.22 12.76
C MET A 19 1.37 -2.56 12.24
N GLU A 20 1.65 -1.32 12.65
CA GLU A 20 2.77 -0.49 12.20
C GLU A 20 2.81 -0.30 10.67
N MET A 21 1.67 -0.41 9.98
CA MET A 21 1.56 -0.20 8.55
C MET A 21 1.63 1.31 8.23
N PRO A 22 2.15 1.71 7.06
CA PRO A 22 2.74 0.91 5.98
C PRO A 22 4.23 0.60 6.20
N TYR A 23 4.81 1.00 7.34
CA TYR A 23 6.25 0.86 7.61
C TYR A 23 6.67 -0.58 7.91
N ARG A 24 5.73 -1.40 8.35
CA ARG A 24 5.90 -2.82 8.62
C ARG A 24 4.83 -3.63 7.90
N ALA A 25 5.22 -4.82 7.45
CA ALA A 25 4.24 -5.76 6.96
C ALA A 25 3.40 -6.33 8.12
N PRO A 26 2.12 -6.66 7.88
CA PRO A 26 1.31 -7.47 8.78
C PRO A 26 2.03 -8.73 9.24
N GLU A 27 1.72 -9.26 10.43
CA GLU A 27 2.42 -10.43 11.00
C GLU A 27 2.56 -11.58 10.00
N GLY A 28 3.81 -11.97 9.72
CA GLY A 28 4.17 -13.03 8.76
C GLY A 28 4.00 -12.68 7.28
N GLY A 29 3.53 -11.47 6.97
CA GLY A 29 3.43 -10.90 5.63
C GLY A 29 4.72 -10.23 5.16
N LYS A 30 4.64 -9.58 3.99
CA LYS A 30 5.74 -8.78 3.43
C LYS A 30 5.23 -7.60 2.61
N ILE A 31 5.98 -6.50 2.62
CA ILE A 31 5.78 -5.39 1.69
C ILE A 31 6.49 -5.76 0.38
N ILE A 32 5.75 -5.76 -0.72
CA ILE A 32 6.23 -6.13 -2.06
C ILE A 32 6.74 -4.89 -2.79
N LEU A 33 6.03 -3.78 -2.63
CA LEU A 33 6.28 -2.53 -3.34
C LEU A 33 5.88 -1.36 -2.43
N ASP A 34 6.69 -0.32 -2.43
CA ASP A 34 6.36 1.01 -1.93
C ASP A 34 6.99 2.00 -2.91
N GLU A 35 6.18 2.81 -3.57
CA GLU A 35 6.64 3.79 -4.55
C GLU A 35 5.91 5.13 -4.38
N ILE A 36 6.66 6.21 -4.55
CA ILE A 36 6.09 7.55 -4.58
C ILE A 36 5.40 7.75 -5.94
N ILE A 37 4.09 7.95 -5.92
CA ILE A 37 3.28 8.22 -7.11
C ILE A 37 2.95 9.69 -7.29
N GLY A 38 3.12 10.49 -6.23
CA GLY A 38 2.78 11.91 -6.25
C GLY A 38 3.50 12.68 -5.15
N HIS A 39 3.64 13.98 -5.37
CA HIS A 39 4.05 14.90 -4.33
C HIS A 39 3.27 16.20 -4.48
N SER A 40 2.87 16.73 -3.34
CA SER A 40 2.30 18.07 -3.21
C SER A 40 3.25 18.94 -2.38
N ARG A 41 2.86 20.19 -2.10
CA ARG A 41 3.62 21.06 -1.19
C ARG A 41 3.59 20.57 0.26
N TRP A 42 2.61 19.75 0.61
CA TRP A 42 2.29 19.38 1.99
C TRP A 42 2.41 17.89 2.26
N SER A 43 2.35 17.07 1.21
CA SER A 43 2.26 15.62 1.31
C SER A 43 3.03 14.91 0.20
N VAL A 44 3.49 13.70 0.48
CA VAL A 44 4.04 12.75 -0.48
C VAL A 44 3.08 11.57 -0.54
N ASP A 45 2.61 11.26 -1.75
CA ASP A 45 1.63 10.22 -2.01
C ASP A 45 2.35 8.95 -2.44
N HIS A 46 2.08 7.87 -1.71
CA HIS A 46 2.66 6.56 -1.92
C HIS A 46 1.61 5.59 -2.46
N TYR A 47 2.04 4.74 -3.37
CA TYR A 47 1.37 3.51 -3.74
C TYR A 47 2.16 2.35 -3.18
N PHE A 48 1.48 1.43 -2.51
CA PHE A 48 2.16 0.28 -1.91
C PHE A 48 1.37 -1.00 -2.10
N VAL A 49 2.10 -2.11 -2.10
CA VAL A 49 1.58 -3.46 -2.28
C VAL A 49 2.18 -4.34 -1.20
N PHE A 50 1.35 -5.14 -0.53
CA PHE A 50 1.77 -6.06 0.51
C PHE A 50 1.07 -7.42 0.37
N GLN A 51 1.65 -8.43 1.02
CA GLN A 51 1.13 -9.78 1.14
C GLN A 51 0.90 -10.08 2.62
N LEU A 52 -0.24 -10.68 2.97
CA LEU A 52 -0.51 -11.29 4.26
C LEU A 52 0.17 -12.66 4.35
N ALA A 53 0.41 -13.14 5.58
CA ALA A 53 0.97 -14.48 5.80
C ALA A 53 0.09 -15.61 5.24
N THR A 54 -1.22 -15.35 5.09
CA THR A 54 -2.21 -16.31 4.61
C THR A 54 -2.41 -16.28 3.11
N ASP A 55 -1.87 -15.27 2.40
CA ASP A 55 -2.03 -15.14 0.96
C ASP A 55 -1.19 -16.18 0.21
N TYR A 56 -1.66 -16.58 -0.97
CA TYR A 56 -0.87 -17.40 -1.90
C TYR A 56 0.24 -16.56 -2.57
N GLU A 57 1.24 -17.23 -3.14
CA GLU A 57 2.46 -16.57 -3.67
C GLU A 57 2.18 -15.47 -4.72
N ASP A 58 1.10 -15.62 -5.48
CA ASP A 58 0.68 -14.71 -6.56
C ASP A 58 -0.42 -13.71 -6.17
N GLU A 59 -0.88 -13.72 -4.92
CA GLU A 59 -1.96 -12.86 -4.42
C GLU A 59 -1.41 -11.77 -3.51
N ALA A 60 -1.81 -10.53 -3.72
CA ALA A 60 -1.38 -9.42 -2.89
C ALA A 60 -2.49 -8.38 -2.76
N TRP A 61 -2.25 -7.37 -1.94
CA TRP A 61 -3.16 -6.27 -1.66
C TRP A 61 -2.46 -4.95 -1.96
N ALA A 62 -3.17 -4.05 -2.64
CA ALA A 62 -2.66 -2.75 -3.04
C ALA A 62 -3.50 -1.63 -2.44
N GLY A 63 -2.84 -0.54 -2.07
CA GLY A 63 -3.48 0.67 -1.61
C GLY A 63 -2.57 1.88 -1.75
N SER A 64 -3.04 3.00 -1.23
CA SER A 64 -2.31 4.26 -1.23
C SER A 64 -2.35 4.89 0.15
N TYR A 65 -1.30 5.63 0.48
CA TYR A 65 -1.21 6.43 1.70
C TYR A 65 -0.46 7.73 1.41
N SER A 66 -0.63 8.72 2.26
CA SER A 66 0.05 10.00 2.11
C SER A 66 0.69 10.40 3.43
N VAL A 67 1.95 10.80 3.40
CA VAL A 67 2.69 11.30 4.57
C VAL A 67 3.07 12.75 4.38
N GLY A 68 3.33 13.45 5.49
CA GLY A 68 3.80 14.82 5.44
C GLY A 68 5.09 14.96 4.62
N ALA A 69 5.16 15.97 3.74
CA ALA A 69 6.33 16.20 2.88
C ALA A 69 7.58 16.67 3.63
N THR A 70 7.46 17.03 4.92
CA THR A 70 8.58 17.39 5.78
C THR A 70 8.45 16.68 7.13
N GLU A 71 9.57 16.33 7.76
CA GLU A 71 9.64 15.64 9.06
C GLU A 71 9.00 16.43 10.23
N SER A 72 8.69 17.71 10.02
CA SER A 72 7.98 18.56 10.99
C SER A 72 6.46 18.57 10.81
N GLN A 73 5.92 17.92 9.77
CA GLN A 73 4.48 17.73 9.63
C GLN A 73 4.09 16.46 10.40
N ASP A 74 3.26 16.64 11.43
CA ASP A 74 2.64 15.56 12.19
C ASP A 74 1.46 14.99 11.38
N GLN A 75 1.75 14.36 10.23
CA GLN A 75 0.77 13.71 9.38
C GLN A 75 1.11 12.24 9.21
N GLY A 76 0.26 11.38 9.78
CA GLY A 76 0.31 9.94 9.59
C GLY A 76 -0.19 9.50 8.20
N PRO A 77 0.13 8.27 7.77
CA PRO A 77 -0.19 7.73 6.44
C PRO A 77 -1.67 7.81 6.01
N TRP A 78 -2.59 7.67 6.97
CA TRP A 78 -4.05 7.65 6.74
C TRP A 78 -4.84 8.53 7.70
N ASP A 79 -4.22 9.56 8.28
CA ASP A 79 -4.80 10.40 9.36
C ASP A 79 -6.14 11.06 8.98
N TYR A 80 -6.37 11.27 7.67
CA TYR A 80 -7.56 11.93 7.13
C TYR A 80 -8.66 10.97 6.64
N GLN A 81 -8.48 9.66 6.79
CA GLN A 81 -9.42 8.65 6.30
C GLN A 81 -10.06 7.94 7.49
N ASP A 82 -11.38 7.73 7.45
CA ASP A 82 -12.09 6.95 8.49
C ASP A 82 -11.95 5.44 8.23
N GLU A 83 -11.84 5.07 6.95
CA GLU A 83 -11.77 3.71 6.47
C GLU A 83 -10.79 3.64 5.28
N ILE A 84 -9.91 2.64 5.29
CA ILE A 84 -8.89 2.41 4.27
C ILE A 84 -9.23 1.12 3.53
N GLU A 85 -9.44 1.26 2.22
CA GLU A 85 -9.68 0.13 1.33
C GLU A 85 -8.40 -0.30 0.60
N PHE A 86 -8.12 -1.59 0.63
CA PHE A 86 -7.11 -2.26 -0.18
C PHE A 86 -7.79 -3.14 -1.22
N LYS A 87 -7.27 -3.09 -2.45
CA LYS A 87 -7.77 -3.90 -3.56
C LYS A 87 -6.85 -5.08 -3.80
N ARG A 88 -7.44 -6.24 -4.11
CA ARG A 88 -6.67 -7.44 -4.42
C ARG A 88 -5.96 -7.26 -5.76
N VAL A 89 -4.70 -7.64 -5.82
CA VAL A 89 -3.88 -7.58 -7.03
C VAL A 89 -3.12 -8.89 -7.21
N TYR A 90 -2.82 -9.21 -8.46
CA TYR A 90 -2.14 -10.45 -8.82
C TYR A 90 -0.83 -10.17 -9.53
N ARG A 91 0.14 -11.05 -9.34
CA ARG A 91 1.44 -10.95 -10.01
C ARG A 91 1.31 -11.15 -11.52
N GLY A 92 1.53 -10.08 -12.30
CA GLY A 92 1.61 -10.12 -13.75
C GLY A 92 3.04 -9.93 -14.27
N THR A 93 3.40 -10.59 -15.37
CA THR A 93 4.67 -10.32 -16.09
C THR A 93 4.39 -9.55 -17.36
N LYS A 94 5.06 -8.40 -17.55
CA LYS A 94 4.96 -7.59 -18.76
C LYS A 94 6.26 -7.69 -19.57
N VAL A 95 6.22 -8.36 -20.72
CA VAL A 95 7.33 -8.41 -21.69
C VAL A 95 7.24 -7.19 -22.60
N THR A 96 8.35 -6.46 -22.80
CA THR A 96 8.39 -5.28 -23.69
C THR A 96 9.55 -5.42 -24.68
N GLU A 97 9.25 -5.35 -25.98
CA GLU A 97 10.25 -5.36 -27.07
C GLU A 97 10.70 -3.92 -27.37
N ILE A 98 12.01 -3.66 -27.33
CA ILE A 98 12.60 -2.34 -27.63
C ILE A 98 13.50 -2.47 -28.87
N TRP A 99 13.29 -1.59 -29.85
CA TRP A 99 14.13 -1.48 -31.04
C TRP A 99 15.05 -0.27 -30.89
N GLU A 100 16.36 -0.48 -30.88
CA GLU A 100 17.37 0.58 -30.87
C GLU A 100 18.11 0.67 -32.21
N LYS A 101 18.46 1.90 -32.61
CA LYS A 101 19.21 2.15 -33.84
C LYS A 101 20.70 1.96 -33.55
N ARG A 102 21.36 1.13 -34.36
CA ARG A 102 22.78 0.80 -34.26
C ARG A 102 23.70 1.97 -34.61
#